data_AF-A0A926A424-F1
#
_entry.id   AF-A0A926A424-F1
#
_cell.length_a   1.000
_cell.length_b   1.000
_cell.length_c   1.000
_cell.angle_alpha   90.00
_cell.angle_beta   90.00
_cell.angle_gamma   90.00
#
_symmetry.space_group_name_H-M   'P 1'
#
loop_
_entity.id
_entity.type
_entity.pdbx_description
1 polymer ?
#
loop_
_entity_poly.entity_id
_entity_poly.type
_entity_poly.pdbx_seq_one_letter_code
_entity_poly.pdbx_strand_id
1 'polypeptide(L)'
;MSSTITRILQTDLGDAPTYRHLPKQVATHELVELERALLKWYDVHPVDRPVPPAIRELARKPIEDGSLKAAGLGFIVLHRCGDSFYFLIVSTWRNENELWETV
;
A
#
# COMPACT_ATOMS: atom_id res chain seq x y z
N MET A 1 -27.41 -0.16 12.43
CA MET A 1 -25.98 -0.15 12.79
C MET A 1 -25.87 -0.16 14.31
N SER A 2 -24.93 -0.91 14.88
CA SER A 2 -24.67 -0.91 16.33
C SER A 2 -24.31 0.50 16.82
N SER A 3 -24.77 0.89 18.01
CA SER A 3 -24.48 2.21 18.62
C SER A 3 -22.97 2.47 18.75
N THR A 4 -22.18 1.41 18.92
CA THR A 4 -20.71 1.48 18.97
C THR A 4 -20.10 1.89 17.62
N ILE A 5 -20.62 1.37 16.50
CA ILE A 5 -20.13 1.71 15.16
C ILE A 5 -20.43 3.18 14.87
N THR A 6 -21.65 3.64 15.15
CA THR A 6 -22.02 5.05 14.96
C THR A 6 -21.12 5.99 15.73
N ARG A 7 -20.80 5.66 16.99
CA ARG A 7 -19.86 6.45 17.81
C ARG A 7 -18.47 6.51 17.18
N ILE A 8 -17.90 5.37 16.81
CA ILE A 8 -16.56 5.31 16.18
C ILE A 8 -16.52 6.15 14.91
N LEU A 9 -17.54 6.05 14.05
CA LEU A 9 -17.60 6.85 12.83
C LEU A 9 -17.75 8.36 13.09
N GLN A 10 -18.29 8.76 14.24
CA GLN A 10 -18.47 10.17 14.60
C GLN A 10 -17.26 10.77 15.32
N THR A 11 -16.58 10.00 16.18
CA THR A 11 -15.54 10.52 17.08
C THR A 11 -14.14 10.02 16.80
N ASP A 12 -14.01 8.86 16.17
CA ASP A 12 -12.76 8.10 16.08
C ASP A 12 -12.47 7.65 14.64
N LEU A 13 -12.92 8.43 13.64
CA LEU A 13 -12.69 8.13 12.22
C LEU A 13 -11.19 8.09 11.87
N GLY A 14 -10.34 8.70 12.70
CA GLY A 14 -8.90 8.81 12.48
C GLY A 14 -8.50 9.94 11.53
N ASP A 15 -9.48 10.61 10.93
CA ASP A 15 -9.30 11.75 10.03
C ASP A 15 -9.66 13.07 10.72
N ALA A 16 -8.88 14.12 10.44
CA ALA A 16 -9.24 15.47 10.89
C ALA A 16 -10.54 15.94 10.20
N PRO A 17 -11.36 16.82 10.80
CA PRO A 17 -12.59 17.34 10.16
C PRO A 17 -12.36 18.04 8.80
N THR A 18 -11.15 18.53 8.58
CA THR A 18 -10.71 19.18 7.33
C THR A 18 -10.18 18.19 6.30
N TYR A 19 -9.99 16.92 6.65
CA TYR A 19 -9.52 15.89 5.74
C TYR A 19 -10.56 15.63 4.64
N ARG A 20 -10.08 15.36 3.44
CA ARG A 20 -10.92 15.05 2.28
C ARG A 20 -10.36 13.82 1.59
N HIS A 21 -11.20 12.81 1.43
CA HIS A 21 -10.86 11.68 0.58
C HIS A 21 -10.81 12.16 -0.86
N LEU A 22 -9.67 11.92 -1.50
CA LEU A 22 -9.48 12.20 -2.92
C LEU A 22 -9.41 10.87 -3.69
N PRO A 23 -9.93 10.83 -4.93
CA PRO A 23 -9.74 9.71 -5.83
C PRO A 23 -8.25 9.40 -6.00
N LYS A 24 -7.92 8.12 -6.03
CA LYS A 24 -6.57 7.61 -6.30
C LYS A 24 -6.64 6.60 -7.42
N GLN A 25 -5.57 6.50 -8.18
CA GLN A 25 -5.34 5.43 -9.13
C GLN A 25 -4.41 4.40 -8.52
N VAL A 26 -4.59 3.17 -8.98
CA VAL A 26 -3.71 2.05 -8.70
C VAL A 26 -3.05 1.65 -10.02
N ALA A 27 -1.72 1.78 -10.09
CA ALA A 27 -0.94 1.29 -11.22
C ALA A 27 -0.24 -0.01 -10.84
N THR A 28 -0.40 -1.04 -11.67
CA THR A 28 0.28 -2.33 -11.48
C THR A 28 1.65 -2.32 -12.12
N HIS A 29 2.60 -2.98 -11.47
CA HIS A 29 3.96 -3.14 -11.97
C HIS A 29 4.39 -4.61 -11.96
N GLU A 30 5.60 -4.85 -12.47
CA GLU A 30 6.23 -6.17 -12.47
C GLU A 30 6.27 -6.79 -11.08
N LEU A 31 6.16 -8.11 -11.03
CA LEU A 31 6.32 -8.87 -9.80
C LEU A 31 7.71 -8.63 -9.22
N VAL A 32 7.80 -8.62 -7.90
CA VAL A 32 9.07 -8.65 -7.20
C VAL A 32 9.32 -10.08 -6.76
N GLU A 33 10.27 -10.71 -7.46
CA GLU A 33 10.78 -12.04 -7.18
C GLU A 33 11.98 -11.94 -6.25
N LEU A 34 11.86 -12.54 -5.06
CA LEU A 34 12.93 -12.67 -4.08
C LEU A 34 13.17 -14.16 -3.81
N GLU A 35 14.30 -14.49 -3.18
CA GLU A 35 14.64 -15.88 -2.84
C GLU A 35 13.51 -16.64 -2.11
N ARG A 36 12.77 -15.93 -1.26
CA ARG A 36 11.73 -16.52 -0.40
C ARG A 36 10.34 -15.92 -0.58
N ALA A 37 10.16 -14.99 -1.53
CA ALA A 37 8.89 -14.28 -1.68
C ALA A 37 8.57 -13.93 -3.14
N LEU A 38 7.27 -13.84 -3.43
CA LEU A 38 6.75 -13.33 -4.69
C LEU A 38 5.68 -12.27 -4.39
N LEU A 39 5.98 -11.02 -4.72
CA LEU A 39 5.16 -9.88 -4.31
C LEU A 39 4.62 -9.12 -5.52
N LYS A 40 3.31 -8.83 -5.53
CA LYS A 40 2.71 -7.92 -6.51
C LYS A 40 3.05 -6.48 -6.15
N TRP A 41 3.42 -5.65 -7.12
CA TRP A 41 3.71 -4.24 -6.88
C TRP A 41 2.58 -3.34 -7.35
N TYR A 42 2.13 -2.45 -6.47
CA TYR A 42 1.12 -1.44 -6.75
C TYR A 42 1.60 -0.05 -6.36
N ASP A 43 1.54 0.88 -7.31
CA ASP A 43 1.65 2.31 -7.00
C ASP A 43 0.24 2.85 -6.73
N VAL A 44 0.07 3.56 -5.61
CA VAL A 44 -1.17 4.27 -5.27
C VAL A 44 -0.89 5.76 -5.31
N HIS A 45 -1.60 6.50 -6.15
CA HIS A 45 -1.31 7.92 -6.38
C HIS A 45 -2.54 8.73 -6.82
N PRO A 46 -2.53 10.07 -6.69
CA PRO A 46 -3.53 10.92 -7.33
C PRO A 46 -3.49 10.78 -8.86
N VAL A 47 -4.64 10.96 -9.53
CA VAL A 47 -4.81 10.79 -10.98
C VAL A 47 -3.76 11.56 -11.81
N ASP A 48 -3.43 12.77 -11.37
CA ASP A 48 -2.54 13.71 -12.07
C ASP A 48 -1.08 13.67 -11.60
N ARG A 49 -0.77 12.84 -10.60
CA ARG A 49 0.54 12.83 -9.93
C ARG A 49 1.04 11.40 -9.71
N PRO A 50 1.43 10.68 -10.78
CA PRO A 50 1.98 9.33 -10.66
C PRO A 50 3.24 9.30 -9.78
N VAL A 51 3.59 8.12 -9.28
CA VAL A 51 4.86 7.90 -8.58
C VAL A 51 6.02 8.08 -9.58
N PRO A 52 7.00 8.97 -9.30
CA PRO A 52 8.15 9.12 -10.19
C PRO A 52 9.01 7.85 -10.24
N PRO A 53 9.57 7.48 -11.41
CA PRO A 53 10.41 6.28 -11.53
C PRO A 53 11.57 6.21 -10.52
N ALA A 54 12.27 7.33 -10.30
CA ALA A 54 13.36 7.40 -9.33
C ALA A 54 12.93 7.11 -7.88
N ILE A 55 11.69 7.45 -7.51
CA ILE A 55 11.13 7.12 -6.19
C ILE A 55 10.82 5.63 -6.11
N ARG A 56 10.32 5.02 -7.20
CA ARG A 56 10.10 3.57 -7.28
C ARG A 56 11.42 2.82 -7.14
N GLU A 57 12.45 3.22 -7.88
CA GLU A 57 13.80 2.65 -7.77
C GLU A 57 14.36 2.77 -6.35
N LEU A 58 14.19 3.93 -5.71
CA LEU A 58 14.60 4.12 -4.31
C LEU A 58 13.84 3.18 -3.37
N ALA A 59 12.53 3.01 -3.56
CA ALA A 59 11.69 2.16 -2.73
C ALA A 59 11.98 0.66 -2.91
N ARG A 60 12.57 0.25 -4.03
CA ARG A 60 12.99 -1.14 -4.27
C ARG A 60 14.24 -1.55 -3.50
N LYS A 61 15.15 -0.62 -3.23
CA LYS A 61 16.43 -0.89 -2.54
C LYS A 61 16.27 -1.73 -1.26
N PRO A 62 15.43 -1.36 -0.28
CA PRO A 62 15.31 -2.14 0.96
C PRO A 62 14.71 -3.54 0.77
N ILE A 63 14.10 -3.80 -0.38
CA ILE A 63 13.54 -5.12 -0.73
C ILE A 63 14.63 -5.97 -1.39
N GLU A 64 15.41 -5.38 -2.30
CA GLU A 64 16.48 -6.03 -3.06
C GLU A 64 17.71 -6.32 -2.19
N ASP A 65 18.02 -5.44 -1.23
CA ASP A 65 19.13 -5.64 -0.28
C ASP A 65 18.78 -6.56 0.90
N GLY A 66 17.53 -7.02 0.99
CA GLY A 66 17.05 -7.93 2.02
C GLY A 66 16.84 -7.30 3.40
N SER A 67 16.92 -5.97 3.53
CA SER A 67 16.62 -5.29 4.80
C SER A 67 15.16 -5.47 5.23
N LEU A 68 14.24 -5.61 4.28
CA LEU A 68 12.86 -6.03 4.50
C LEU A 68 12.72 -7.55 4.35
N LYS A 69 12.62 -8.25 5.49
CA LYS A 69 12.42 -9.70 5.51
C LYS A 69 10.98 -10.07 5.11
N ALA A 70 10.77 -10.30 3.82
CA ALA A 70 9.54 -10.86 3.28
C ALA A 70 9.69 -12.37 2.97
N ALA A 71 8.63 -13.14 3.19
CA ALA A 71 8.55 -14.55 2.81
C ALA A 71 7.11 -14.92 2.41
N GLY A 72 6.96 -15.74 1.38
CA GLY A 72 5.68 -16.18 0.84
C GLY A 72 5.11 -15.24 -0.23
N LEU A 73 3.79 -15.30 -0.42
CA LEU A 73 3.06 -14.45 -1.37
C LEU A 73 2.62 -13.15 -0.69
N GLY A 74 2.41 -12.10 -1.47
CA GLY A 74 1.95 -10.84 -0.92
C GLY A 74 1.95 -9.68 -1.91
N PHE A 75 2.00 -8.48 -1.36
CA PHE A 75 2.02 -7.26 -2.14
C PHE A 75 2.88 -6.17 -1.51
N ILE A 76 3.34 -5.27 -2.37
CA ILE A 76 3.98 -4.02 -2.03
C ILE A 76 3.06 -2.90 -2.53
N VAL A 77 2.74 -1.96 -1.64
CA VAL A 77 2.06 -0.72 -2.00
C VAL A 77 3.02 0.44 -1.79
N LEU A 78 3.35 1.14 -2.87
CA LEU A 78 4.03 2.43 -2.83
C LEU A 78 2.99 3.54 -2.99
N HIS A 79 2.61 4.16 -1.88
CA HIS A 79 1.56 5.17 -1.84
C HIS A 79 2.17 6.58 -1.81
N ARG A 80 1.93 7.37 -2.86
CA ARG A 80 2.24 8.80 -2.89
C ARG A 80 1.18 9.61 -2.14
N CYS A 81 1.55 10.15 -0.99
CA CYS A 81 0.69 11.00 -0.17
C CYS A 81 1.09 12.47 -0.37
N GLY A 82 0.46 13.14 -1.33
CA GLY A 82 0.77 14.54 -1.65
C GLY A 82 2.04 14.69 -2.51
N ASP A 83 2.80 15.75 -2.27
CA ASP A 83 3.83 16.18 -3.22
C ASP A 83 5.11 15.36 -3.12
N SER A 84 5.62 15.17 -1.90
CA SER A 84 6.93 14.60 -1.64
C SER A 84 6.96 13.52 -0.56
N PHE A 85 5.79 13.05 -0.10
CA PHE A 85 5.70 12.03 0.93
C PHE A 85 5.21 10.70 0.36
N TYR A 86 5.86 9.60 0.76
CA TYR A 86 5.59 8.26 0.23
C TYR A 86 5.57 7.24 1.37
N PHE A 87 4.58 6.36 1.37
CA PHE A 87 4.56 5.17 2.22
C PHE A 87 4.94 3.95 1.38
N LEU A 88 5.85 3.13 1.91
CA LEU A 88 6.11 1.79 1.41
C LEU A 88 5.51 0.78 2.38
N ILE A 89 4.52 0.03 1.92
CA ILE A 89 3.82 -0.98 2.72
C ILE A 89 4.11 -2.33 2.09
N VAL A 90 4.78 -3.20 2.83
CA VAL A 90 5.05 -4.58 2.42
C VAL A 90 4.19 -5.49 3.27
N SER A 91 3.35 -6.28 2.61
CA SER A 91 2.47 -7.24 3.27
C SER A 91 2.70 -8.62 2.67
N THR A 92 2.92 -9.61 3.53
CA THR A 92 3.05 -11.01 3.16
C THR A 92 1.93 -11.80 3.79
N TRP A 93 1.30 -12.69 3.04
CA TRP A 93 0.28 -13.58 3.54
C TRP A 93 0.91 -14.60 4.48
N ARG A 94 0.22 -14.87 5.60
CA ARG A 94 0.59 -15.90 6.55
C ARG A 94 -0.62 -16.75 6.86
N ASN A 95 -0.43 -18.07 6.78
CA ASN A 95 -1.51 -19.05 6.93
C ASN A 95 -2.64 -18.78 5.91
N GLU A 96 -3.89 -18.88 6.32
CA GLU A 96 -5.08 -18.63 5.50
C GLU A 96 -5.46 -17.14 5.42
N ASN A 97 -4.58 -16.22 5.84
CA ASN A 97 -4.83 -14.76 5.74
C ASN A 97 -4.53 -14.27 4.33
N GLU A 98 -5.46 -14.62 3.47
CA GLU A 98 -5.48 -14.42 2.03
C GLU A 98 -6.31 -13.16 1.73
N LEU A 99 -5.70 -12.08 1.24
CA LEU A 99 -6.44 -10.87 0.80
C LEU A 99 -6.88 -11.08 -0.65
N TRP A 100 -8.05 -11.70 -0.85
CA TRP A 100 -8.62 -11.93 -2.17
C TRP A 100 -9.84 -11.03 -2.37
N GLU A 101 -9.88 -10.35 -3.51
CA GLU A 101 -11.13 -9.89 -4.10
C GLU A 101 -11.37 -10.77 -5.34
N THR A 102 -12.45 -11.54 -5.32
CA THR A 102 -13.07 -12.07 -6.54
C THR A 102 -14.01 -11.00 -7.06
N VAL A 103 -13.70 -10.45 -8.24
CA VAL A 103 -14.66 -9.68 -9.06
C VAL A 103 -15.64 -10.63 -9.75
#